data_AF-V4SQH3-F1
#
_entry.id   AF-V4SQH3-F1
#
_cell.length_a   1.000
_cell.length_b   1.000
_cell.length_c   1.000
_cell.angle_alpha   90.00
_cell.angle_beta   90.00
_cell.angle_gamma   90.00
#
_symmetry.space_group_name_H-M   'P 1'
#
loop_
_entity.id
_entity.type
_entity.pdbx_description
1 polymer ?
#
loop_
_entity_poly.entity_id
_entity_poly.type
_entity_poly.pdbx_seq_one_letter_code
_entity_poly.pdbx_strand_id
1 'polypeptide(L)'
;YTEVGERMQKLKGSNQSNNAFASNFVPIWIDLFNSDTCIVEKVKKSFQSSGLLGAAGIATSWTRSGEQWDFPNGWAPLQHMIVEGLAKSGSQEAKSIAQDITMRWINSNYVAYKETGAMHEKYDVEKCGDIGGGGEYIPHTGFGWSNGVVLAFLEEFGWPEDLKISCN
;
A
#
# COMPACT_ATOMS: atom_id res chain seq x y z
N TYR A 1 -44.15 -11.10 10.48
CA TYR A 1 -42.97 -10.74 9.68
C TYR A 1 -42.07 -9.88 10.56
N THR A 2 -41.06 -10.50 11.18
CA THR A 2 -40.10 -9.85 12.07
C THR A 2 -38.80 -9.63 11.31
N GLU A 3 -38.41 -8.38 11.13
CA GLU A 3 -37.10 -7.99 10.61
C GLU A 3 -36.00 -8.47 11.55
N VAL A 4 -35.12 -9.34 11.05
CA VAL A 4 -33.86 -9.67 11.70
C VAL A 4 -32.87 -8.60 11.28
N GLY A 5 -32.75 -7.54 12.07
CA GLY A 5 -31.65 -6.59 11.95
C GLY A 5 -30.35 -7.29 12.28
N GLU A 6 -29.49 -7.52 11.28
CA GLU A 6 -28.14 -8.03 11.48
C GLU A 6 -27.34 -7.02 12.31
N ARG A 7 -27.24 -7.33 13.60
CA ARG A 7 -26.46 -6.58 14.56
C ARG A 7 -24.98 -6.86 14.26
N MET A 8 -24.32 -5.96 13.54
CA MET A 8 -22.86 -5.91 13.42
C MET A 8 -22.22 -6.10 14.81
N GLN A 9 -21.67 -7.29 15.06
CA GLN A 9 -20.98 -7.60 16.31
C GLN A 9 -19.68 -6.79 16.34
N LYS A 10 -19.68 -5.67 17.07
CA LYS A 10 -18.43 -5.02 17.48
C LYS A 10 -17.74 -5.94 18.48
N LEU A 11 -16.75 -6.70 18.01
CA LEU A 11 -15.79 -7.40 18.86
C LEU A 11 -15.06 -6.35 19.71
N LYS A 12 -15.47 -6.19 20.97
CA LYS A 12 -14.70 -5.43 21.97
C LYS A 12 -13.55 -6.31 22.44
N GLY A 13 -12.45 -6.32 21.68
CA GLY A 13 -11.20 -6.95 22.11
C GLY A 13 -10.46 -6.04 23.09
N SER A 14 -10.21 -6.51 24.32
CA SER A 14 -9.41 -5.81 25.34
C SER A 14 -7.90 -5.80 25.05
N ASN A 15 -7.48 -6.40 23.92
CA ASN A 15 -6.07 -6.61 23.53
C ASN A 15 -5.80 -6.10 22.11
N GLN A 16 -6.42 -5.00 21.68
CA GLN A 16 -6.09 -4.39 20.39
C GLN A 16 -4.70 -3.75 20.47
N SER A 17 -3.84 -4.07 19.50
CA SER A 17 -2.53 -3.42 19.37
C SER A 17 -2.71 -1.93 19.04
N ASN A 18 -1.88 -1.08 19.65
CA ASN A 18 -1.81 0.34 19.30
C ASN A 18 -0.87 0.63 18.12
N ASN A 19 -0.21 -0.40 17.58
CA ASN A 19 0.71 -0.25 16.45
C ASN A 19 -0.07 -0.23 15.14
N ALA A 20 0.26 0.73 14.28
CA ALA A 20 -0.28 0.79 12.93
C ALA A 20 0.46 -0.19 12.01
N PHE A 21 -0.30 -1.04 11.32
CA PHE A 21 0.17 -1.90 10.26
C PHE A 21 -0.60 -1.59 8.98
N ALA A 22 0.04 -1.73 7.82
CA ALA A 22 -0.61 -1.54 6.52
C ALA A 22 -1.85 -2.46 6.36
N SER A 23 -1.79 -3.66 6.94
CA SER A 23 -2.91 -4.62 6.95
C SER A 23 -4.17 -4.08 7.63
N ASN A 24 -4.08 -3.08 8.51
CA ASN A 24 -5.26 -2.44 9.11
C ASN A 24 -6.12 -1.69 8.08
N PHE A 25 -5.55 -1.33 6.93
CA PHE A 25 -6.21 -0.56 5.88
C PHE A 25 -6.71 -1.43 4.73
N VAL A 26 -6.22 -2.67 4.60
CA VAL A 26 -6.62 -3.64 3.58
C VAL A 26 -8.14 -3.86 3.46
N PRO A 27 -8.97 -3.81 4.53
CA PRO A 27 -10.42 -3.97 4.38
C PRO A 27 -11.06 -2.98 3.41
N ILE A 28 -10.46 -1.80 3.15
CA ILE A 28 -10.97 -0.85 2.15
C ILE A 28 -10.98 -1.42 0.72
N TRP A 29 -10.22 -2.47 0.47
CA TRP A 29 -10.19 -3.17 -0.81
C TRP A 29 -11.49 -3.92 -1.12
N ILE A 30 -12.25 -4.32 -0.10
CA ILE A 30 -13.49 -5.07 -0.27
C ILE A 30 -14.59 -4.10 -0.70
N ASP A 31 -15.32 -4.42 -1.78
CA ASP A 31 -16.34 -3.56 -2.40
C ASP A 31 -17.42 -3.05 -1.43
N LEU A 32 -17.78 -3.85 -0.43
CA LEU A 32 -18.74 -3.44 0.60
C LEU A 32 -18.26 -2.19 1.37
N PHE A 33 -16.95 -2.05 1.59
CA PHE A 33 -16.38 -0.96 2.39
C PHE A 33 -15.96 0.25 1.54
N ASN A 34 -15.51 0.06 0.29
CA ASN A 34 -15.14 1.19 -0.57
C ASN A 34 -16.35 2.02 -1.05
N SER A 35 -17.55 1.44 -1.02
CA SER A 35 -18.80 2.11 -1.39
C SER A 35 -19.40 2.97 -0.27
N ASP A 36 -18.98 2.77 0.99
CA ASP A 36 -19.42 3.56 2.14
C ASP A 36 -18.47 4.75 2.36
N THR A 37 -18.92 5.96 1.97
CA THR A 37 -18.13 7.18 2.07
C THR A 37 -17.74 7.56 3.50
N CYS A 38 -18.53 7.19 4.51
CA CYS A 38 -18.23 7.42 5.93
C CYS A 38 -17.09 6.51 6.40
N ILE A 39 -17.08 5.25 5.95
CA ILE A 39 -15.99 4.32 6.24
C ILE A 39 -14.72 4.76 5.51
N VAL A 40 -14.82 5.06 4.21
CA VAL A 40 -13.70 5.56 3.40
C VAL A 40 -13.05 6.77 4.06
N GLU A 41 -13.83 7.75 4.51
CA GLU A 41 -13.29 8.96 5.14
C GLU A 41 -12.54 8.66 6.43
N LYS A 42 -13.06 7.74 7.25
CA LYS A 42 -12.40 7.32 8.50
C LYS A 42 -11.10 6.56 8.22
N VAL A 43 -11.13 5.62 7.28
CA VAL A 43 -9.96 4.83 6.87
C VAL A 43 -8.90 5.75 6.29
N LYS A 44 -9.27 6.65 5.39
CA LYS A 44 -8.39 7.66 4.78
C LYS A 44 -7.69 8.52 5.84
N LYS A 45 -8.47 9.13 6.76
CA LYS A 45 -7.90 9.94 7.85
C LYS A 45 -6.96 9.13 8.74
N SER A 46 -7.37 7.92 9.11
CA SER A 46 -6.56 7.02 9.93
C SER A 46 -5.26 6.65 9.22
N PHE A 47 -5.31 6.36 7.92
CA PHE A 47 -4.15 6.02 7.09
C PHE A 47 -3.18 7.20 7.01
N GLN A 48 -3.67 8.40 6.69
CA GLN A 48 -2.85 9.61 6.63
C GLN A 48 -2.19 9.92 7.98
N SER A 49 -2.89 9.70 9.10
CA SER A 49 -2.32 9.88 10.45
C SER A 49 -1.41 8.74 10.91
N SER A 50 -1.41 7.59 10.21
CA SER A 50 -0.62 6.42 10.62
C SER A 50 0.88 6.61 10.43
N GLY A 51 1.28 7.52 9.55
CA GLY A 51 2.67 7.71 9.14
C GLY A 51 3.22 6.64 8.19
N LEU A 52 2.44 5.61 7.84
CA LEU A 52 2.92 4.52 6.99
C LEU A 52 3.20 4.93 5.54
N LEU A 53 2.74 6.11 5.09
CA LEU A 53 3.05 6.62 3.76
C LEU A 53 4.46 7.23 3.74
N GLY A 54 5.42 6.48 3.20
CA GLY A 54 6.81 6.89 2.98
C GLY A 54 7.05 7.55 1.62
N ALA A 55 8.31 7.84 1.33
CA ALA A 55 8.74 8.44 0.06
C ALA A 55 8.57 7.48 -1.13
N ALA A 56 8.64 6.17 -0.89
CA ALA A 56 8.59 5.14 -1.93
C ALA A 56 7.31 4.29 -1.90
N GLY A 57 6.30 4.66 -1.10
CA GLY A 57 5.03 3.93 -0.96
C GLY A 57 4.67 3.66 0.49
N ILE A 58 3.92 2.60 0.75
CA ILE A 58 3.39 2.25 2.07
C ILE A 58 4.33 1.29 2.82
N ALA A 59 4.77 1.67 4.01
CA ALA A 59 5.49 0.80 4.94
C ALA A 59 4.58 -0.29 5.51
N THR A 60 5.11 -1.49 5.75
CA THR A 60 4.34 -2.57 6.40
C THR A 60 3.92 -2.21 7.82
N SER A 61 4.82 -1.62 8.60
CA SER A 61 4.64 -1.19 9.99
C SER A 61 5.59 -0.04 10.29
N TRP A 62 5.59 0.49 11.52
CA TRP A 62 6.64 1.40 12.02
C TRP A 62 7.74 0.72 12.84
N THR A 63 7.63 -0.59 13.02
CA THR A 63 8.55 -1.35 13.86
C THR A 63 9.84 -1.58 13.09
N ARG A 64 11.00 -1.18 13.66
CA ARG A 64 12.33 -1.52 13.11
C ARG A 64 12.90 -2.74 13.81
N SER A 65 12.38 -3.92 13.49
CA SER A 65 12.82 -5.19 14.08
C SER A 65 14.03 -5.79 13.36
N GLY A 66 14.23 -5.46 12.08
CA GLY A 66 15.16 -6.15 11.18
C GLY A 66 14.50 -7.31 10.41
N GLU A 67 13.25 -7.63 10.71
CA GLU A 67 12.45 -8.61 9.98
C GLU A 67 11.92 -8.06 8.65
N GLN A 68 11.57 -8.96 7.72
CA GLN A 68 11.19 -8.56 6.36
C GLN A 68 9.84 -7.82 6.29
N TRP A 69 8.92 -8.14 7.19
CA TRP A 69 7.55 -7.58 7.24
C TRP A 69 7.44 -6.43 8.25
N ASP A 70 8.48 -5.62 8.33
CA ASP A 70 8.58 -4.49 9.25
C ASP A 70 9.33 -3.33 8.58
N PHE A 71 9.31 -2.17 9.22
CA PHE A 71 9.93 -0.96 8.69
C PHE A 71 11.44 -1.16 8.46
N PRO A 72 12.01 -0.73 7.31
CA PRO A 72 11.44 0.19 6.31
C PRO A 72 10.79 -0.49 5.09
N ASN A 73 10.51 -1.78 5.14
CA ASN A 73 10.06 -2.51 3.95
C ASN A 73 8.61 -2.18 3.57
N GLY A 74 8.40 -1.94 2.28
CA GLY A 74 7.10 -1.94 1.62
C GLY A 74 6.97 -3.11 0.65
N TRP A 75 5.77 -3.68 0.57
CA TRP A 75 5.48 -4.87 -0.23
C TRP A 75 4.38 -4.60 -1.24
N ALA A 76 4.57 -5.06 -2.48
CA ALA A 76 3.65 -4.80 -3.59
C ALA A 76 2.18 -5.14 -3.28
N PRO A 77 1.83 -6.28 -2.63
CA PRO A 77 0.44 -6.60 -2.32
C PRO A 77 -0.24 -5.57 -1.42
N LEU A 78 0.48 -5.02 -0.44
CA LEU A 78 -0.05 -4.00 0.47
C LEU A 78 -0.29 -2.68 -0.26
N GLN A 79 0.61 -2.30 -1.17
CA GLN A 79 0.39 -1.14 -2.05
C GLN A 79 -0.90 -1.34 -2.83
N HIS A 80 -1.01 -2.47 -3.53
CA HIS A 80 -2.10 -2.75 -4.45
C HIS A 80 -3.46 -2.72 -3.76
N MET A 81 -3.65 -3.51 -2.71
CA MET A 81 -4.95 -3.60 -2.03
C MET A 81 -5.42 -2.25 -1.49
N ILE A 82 -4.51 -1.46 -0.90
CA ILE A 82 -4.86 -0.15 -0.34
C ILE A 82 -5.14 0.86 -1.45
N VAL A 83 -4.28 0.94 -2.48
CA VAL A 83 -4.46 1.83 -3.63
C VAL A 83 -5.75 1.53 -4.37
N GLU A 84 -6.03 0.27 -4.68
CA GLU A 84 -7.22 -0.13 -5.42
C GLU A 84 -8.50 0.17 -4.62
N GLY A 85 -8.52 -0.11 -3.32
CA GLY A 85 -9.68 0.22 -2.47
C GLY A 85 -9.94 1.73 -2.35
N LEU A 86 -8.87 2.53 -2.27
CA LEU A 86 -8.98 4.00 -2.28
C LEU A 86 -9.45 4.52 -3.65
N ALA A 87 -8.91 3.97 -4.75
CA ALA A 87 -9.23 4.38 -6.12
C ALA A 87 -10.67 4.05 -6.52
N LYS A 88 -11.17 2.88 -6.11
CA LYS A 88 -12.56 2.45 -6.34
C LYS A 88 -13.56 3.19 -5.44
N SER A 89 -13.10 3.86 -4.40
CA SER A 89 -13.99 4.62 -3.54
C SER A 89 -14.63 5.80 -4.27
N GLY A 90 -15.80 6.23 -3.80
CA GLY A 90 -16.48 7.43 -4.33
C GLY A 90 -15.81 8.77 -3.98
N SER A 91 -14.69 8.78 -3.23
CA SER A 91 -14.02 10.01 -2.79
C SER A 91 -12.90 10.42 -3.74
N GLN A 92 -12.96 11.68 -4.20
CA GLN A 92 -11.93 12.24 -5.07
C GLN A 92 -10.59 12.41 -4.32
N GLU A 93 -10.64 12.71 -3.03
CA GLU A 93 -9.45 12.80 -2.18
C GLU A 93 -8.79 11.44 -1.99
N ALA A 94 -9.59 10.38 -1.80
CA ALA A 94 -9.06 9.01 -1.72
C ALA A 94 -8.40 8.59 -3.03
N LYS A 95 -9.02 8.90 -4.18
CA LYS A 95 -8.42 8.70 -5.51
C LYS A 95 -7.09 9.45 -5.68
N SER A 96 -7.01 10.70 -5.21
CA SER A 96 -5.76 11.47 -5.25
C SER A 96 -4.66 10.87 -4.38
N ILE A 97 -5.00 10.31 -3.22
CA ILE A 97 -4.04 9.58 -2.37
C ILE A 97 -3.59 8.29 -3.06
N ALA A 98 -4.51 7.56 -3.69
CA ALA A 98 -4.19 6.35 -4.46
C ALA A 98 -3.19 6.67 -5.60
N GLN A 99 -3.39 7.78 -6.31
CA GLN A 99 -2.47 8.28 -7.32
C GLN A 99 -1.09 8.64 -6.75
N ASP A 100 -1.02 9.35 -5.62
CA ASP A 100 0.26 9.69 -4.97
C ASP A 100 1.05 8.44 -4.58
N ILE A 101 0.40 7.46 -3.94
CA ILE A 101 1.03 6.18 -3.57
C ILE A 101 1.54 5.45 -4.82
N THR A 102 0.72 5.41 -5.86
CA THR A 102 1.05 4.77 -7.13
C THR A 102 2.31 5.36 -7.75
N MET A 103 2.39 6.69 -7.84
CA MET A 103 3.54 7.37 -8.43
C MET A 103 4.81 7.13 -7.62
N ARG A 104 4.74 7.19 -6.29
CA ARG A 104 5.89 6.88 -5.41
C ARG A 104 6.39 5.46 -5.64
N TRP A 105 5.47 4.50 -5.68
CA TRP A 105 5.81 3.09 -5.88
C TRP A 105 6.42 2.83 -7.25
N ILE A 106 5.79 3.30 -8.34
CA ILE A 106 6.30 3.15 -9.71
C ILE A 106 7.68 3.81 -9.85
N ASN A 107 7.86 5.03 -9.35
CA ASN A 107 9.14 5.74 -9.43
C ASN A 107 10.26 4.95 -8.73
N SER A 108 10.00 4.46 -7.52
CA SER A 108 10.97 3.66 -6.76
C SER A 108 11.32 2.36 -7.48
N ASN A 109 10.30 1.62 -7.95
CA ASN A 109 10.47 0.37 -8.67
C ASN A 109 11.28 0.55 -9.95
N TYR A 110 10.97 1.59 -10.72
CA TYR A 110 11.65 1.89 -11.97
C TYR A 110 13.11 2.28 -11.74
N VAL A 111 13.42 3.14 -10.77
CA VAL A 111 14.80 3.53 -10.47
C VAL A 111 15.62 2.32 -10.02
N ALA A 112 15.10 1.52 -9.08
CA ALA A 112 15.75 0.28 -8.65
C ALA A 112 15.98 -0.69 -9.82
N TYR A 113 14.99 -0.85 -10.71
CA TYR A 113 15.10 -1.69 -11.90
C TYR A 113 16.21 -1.19 -12.84
N LYS A 114 16.29 0.12 -13.06
CA LYS A 114 17.33 0.74 -13.89
C LYS A 114 18.74 0.54 -13.34
N GLU A 115 18.89 0.55 -12.02
CA GLU A 115 20.18 0.38 -11.35
C GLU A 115 20.60 -1.09 -11.24
N THR A 116 19.67 -1.98 -10.93
CA THR A 116 19.97 -3.38 -10.59
C THR A 116 19.72 -4.36 -11.74
N GLY A 117 18.96 -3.96 -12.76
CA GLY A 117 18.56 -4.80 -13.88
C GLY A 117 17.39 -5.76 -13.58
N ALA A 118 16.77 -5.69 -12.39
CA ALA A 118 15.67 -6.56 -12.01
C ALA A 118 14.67 -5.88 -11.06
N MET A 119 13.45 -6.42 -11.03
CA MET A 119 12.42 -6.08 -10.04
C MET A 119 12.64 -6.92 -8.77
N HIS A 120 12.38 -6.33 -7.61
CA HIS A 120 12.72 -6.91 -6.31
C HIS A 120 11.46 -7.30 -5.54
N GLU A 121 11.62 -8.21 -4.58
CA GLU A 121 10.54 -8.69 -3.72
C GLU A 121 9.84 -7.56 -2.93
N LYS A 122 10.64 -6.62 -2.42
CA LYS A 122 10.26 -5.57 -1.48
C LYS A 122 11.19 -4.37 -1.65
N TYR A 123 10.72 -3.20 -1.25
CA TYR A 123 11.39 -1.92 -1.45
C TYR A 123 11.52 -1.17 -0.14
N ASP A 124 12.57 -0.38 0.02
CA ASP A 124 12.71 0.53 1.15
C ASP A 124 11.79 1.73 0.89
N VAL A 125 10.81 1.97 1.76
CA VAL A 125 9.87 3.07 1.56
C VAL A 125 10.35 4.41 2.11
N GLU A 126 11.47 4.46 2.84
CA GLU A 126 12.11 5.71 3.28
C GLU A 126 12.75 6.44 2.11
N LYS A 127 13.30 5.70 1.15
CA LYS A 127 14.08 6.27 0.05
C LYS A 127 13.68 5.68 -1.30
N CYS A 128 13.25 6.57 -2.19
CA CYS A 128 12.93 6.21 -3.57
C CYS A 128 14.13 5.58 -4.28
N GLY A 129 13.91 4.44 -4.92
CA GLY A 129 14.92 3.68 -5.67
C GLY A 129 15.64 2.60 -4.86
N ASP A 130 15.54 2.62 -3.53
CA ASP A 130 16.23 1.65 -2.68
C ASP A 130 15.42 0.34 -2.55
N ILE A 131 16.14 -0.78 -2.55
CA ILE A 131 15.56 -2.11 -2.36
C ILE A 131 15.40 -2.43 -0.87
N GLY A 132 14.37 -3.19 -0.53
CA GLY A 132 14.13 -3.63 0.84
C GLY A 132 15.07 -4.77 1.26
N GLY A 133 15.19 -4.99 2.57
CA GLY A 133 16.13 -5.95 3.15
C GLY A 133 15.57 -6.69 4.37
N GLY A 134 16.46 -7.20 5.22
CA GLY A 134 16.10 -7.91 6.44
C GLY A 134 15.71 -9.38 6.25
N GLY A 135 15.51 -10.08 7.36
CA GLY A 135 15.20 -11.51 7.42
C GLY A 135 16.38 -12.45 7.16
N GLU A 136 16.04 -13.74 7.01
CA GLU A 136 17.02 -14.85 7.05
C GLU A 136 17.68 -15.19 5.69
N TYR A 137 17.17 -14.66 4.57
CA TYR A 137 17.61 -15.07 3.23
C TYR A 137 17.87 -13.88 2.29
N ILE A 138 18.73 -14.14 1.30
CA ILE A 138 19.11 -13.17 0.27
C ILE A 138 17.87 -12.81 -0.57
N PRO A 139 17.56 -11.52 -0.77
CA PRO A 139 16.44 -11.09 -1.59
C PRO A 139 16.44 -11.71 -3.00
N HIS A 140 15.27 -12.14 -3.45
CA HIS A 140 15.08 -12.75 -4.78
C HIS A 140 14.72 -11.70 -5.83
N THR A 141 15.17 -11.91 -7.07
CA THR A 141 14.92 -11.04 -8.24
C THR A 141 13.82 -11.62 -9.15
N GLY A 142 13.15 -10.74 -9.93
CA GLY A 142 12.11 -11.14 -10.89
C GLY A 142 10.72 -11.36 -10.26
N PHE A 143 10.44 -10.71 -9.14
CA PHE A 143 9.33 -11.07 -8.26
C PHE A 143 7.93 -10.81 -8.88
N GLY A 144 7.12 -11.87 -8.95
CA GLY A 144 5.84 -11.88 -9.67
C GLY A 144 4.85 -10.79 -9.23
N TRP A 145 4.66 -10.59 -7.92
CA TRP A 145 3.76 -9.52 -7.45
C TRP A 145 4.30 -8.12 -7.76
N SER A 146 5.62 -7.91 -7.85
CA SER A 146 6.17 -6.57 -8.03
C SER A 146 5.95 -6.14 -9.47
N ASN A 147 6.21 -7.07 -10.39
CA ASN A 147 5.85 -6.93 -11.80
C ASN A 147 4.35 -6.70 -11.97
N GLY A 148 3.52 -7.57 -11.37
CA GLY A 148 2.07 -7.51 -11.53
C GLY A 148 1.47 -6.21 -11.00
N VAL A 149 1.91 -5.73 -9.84
CA VAL A 149 1.38 -4.50 -9.24
C VAL A 149 1.81 -3.26 -10.00
N VAL A 150 3.06 -3.18 -10.48
CA VAL A 150 3.48 -2.07 -11.34
C VAL A 150 2.66 -2.05 -12.63
N LEU A 151 2.43 -3.19 -13.26
CA LEU A 151 1.60 -3.27 -14.47
C LEU A 151 0.14 -2.87 -14.19
N ALA A 152 -0.44 -3.34 -13.09
CA ALA A 152 -1.79 -2.96 -12.69
C ALA A 152 -1.92 -1.45 -12.44
N PHE A 153 -0.92 -0.84 -11.81
CA PHE A 153 -0.90 0.59 -11.58
C PHE A 153 -0.71 1.41 -12.86
N LEU A 154 0.14 0.97 -13.79
CA LEU A 154 0.31 1.63 -15.08
C LEU A 154 -0.99 1.57 -15.90
N GLU A 155 -1.70 0.44 -15.86
CA GLU A 155 -2.97 0.29 -16.55
C GLU A 155 -4.06 1.20 -15.96
N GLU A 156 -4.16 1.30 -14.64
CA GLU A 156 -5.19 2.10 -13.96
C GLU A 156 -4.89 3.60 -13.98
N PHE A 157 -3.62 4.00 -13.81
CA PHE A 157 -3.23 5.39 -13.58
C PHE A 157 -2.41 6.03 -14.71
N GLY A 158 -2.04 5.27 -15.73
CA GLY A 158 -1.39 5.77 -16.95
C GLY A 158 0.01 5.21 -17.19
N TRP A 159 0.37 5.13 -18.47
CA TRP A 159 1.68 4.65 -18.94
C TRP A 159 2.69 5.80 -19.09
N PRO A 160 4.01 5.53 -19.17
CA PRO A 160 5.06 6.54 -19.08
C PRO A 160 5.06 7.63 -20.17
N GLU A 161 4.37 7.42 -21.30
CA GLU A 161 4.19 8.48 -22.31
C GLU A 161 3.46 9.71 -21.70
N ASP A 162 2.73 9.51 -20.61
CA ASP A 162 1.98 10.51 -19.85
C ASP A 162 2.63 10.88 -18.50
N LEU A 163 3.70 10.18 -18.07
CA LEU A 163 4.24 10.26 -16.71
C LEU A 163 5.77 10.42 -16.67
N LYS A 164 6.24 11.48 -15.98
CA LYS A 164 7.67 11.66 -15.71
C LYS A 164 8.08 10.78 -14.52
N ILE A 165 8.66 9.61 -14.82
CA ILE A 165 9.13 8.66 -13.81
C ILE A 165 10.53 9.05 -13.33
N SER A 166 10.63 9.64 -12.13
CA SER A 166 11.90 9.97 -11.46
C SER A 166 11.75 10.06 -9.94
N CYS A 167 12.84 9.82 -9.21
CA CYS A 167 12.93 10.12 -7.77
C CYS A 167 13.33 11.57 -7.47
N ASN A 168 13.40 12.42 -8.51
CA ASN A 168 13.84 13.83 -8.46
C ASN A 168 12.67 14.80 -8.67
#